data_AF-A0A2S2Q5M0-F1
#
_entry.id   AF-A0A2S2Q5M0-F1
#
_cell.length_a   1.000
_cell.length_b   1.000
_cell.length_c   1.000
_cell.angle_alpha   90.00
_cell.angle_beta   90.00
_cell.angle_gamma   90.00
#
_symmetry.space_group_name_H-M   'P 1'
#
loop_
_entity.id
_entity.type
_entity.pdbx_description
1 polymer ?
#
loop_
_entity_poly.entity_id
_entity_poly.type
_entity_poly.pdbx_seq_one_letter_code
_entity_poly.pdbx_strand_id
1 'polypeptide(L)'
;MLTKCQHGGCILKLKQEVPTRWNTTYYMMERFKILAPKISSVLLEIPNGPEMVSTAELNDIKDLLHLLQPFEIVTKEVFGQEYITSSKVIPLVYTLENKVGNLEATTEIGQKLQIELKKEIEKRFQKIEFIQLLFIAILIDPRFKTIHFQKPLAKSNVLQKIVNKEIKQMISAENVYVSNSGYLKIINLAIFSLI
;
A
#
# COMPACT_ATOMS: atom_id res chain seq x y z
N MET A 1 1.97 14.49 -14.67
CA MET A 1 1.92 15.85 -15.23
C MET A 1 3.00 15.96 -16.30
N LEU A 2 2.57 16.05 -17.56
CA LEU A 2 3.36 15.79 -18.77
C LEU A 2 4.33 16.94 -19.06
N THR A 3 5.63 16.68 -19.10
CA THR A 3 6.59 17.58 -19.76
C THR A 3 6.44 17.42 -21.27
N LYS A 4 5.80 18.39 -21.92
CA LYS A 4 5.76 18.49 -23.38
C LYS A 4 7.19 18.63 -23.91
N CYS A 5 7.68 17.64 -24.65
CA CYS A 5 8.88 17.78 -25.48
C CYS A 5 8.52 18.67 -26.67
N GLN A 6 9.11 19.87 -26.73
CA GLN A 6 9.16 20.66 -27.96
C GLN A 6 10.55 20.46 -28.57
N HIS A 7 10.57 20.07 -29.85
CA HIS A 7 11.68 19.90 -30.79
C HIS A 7 13.06 20.40 -30.31
N GLY A 8 14.01 19.46 -30.11
CA GLY A 8 15.41 19.78 -29.77
C GLY A 8 15.93 19.20 -28.45
N GLY A 9 15.48 18.01 -28.03
CA GLY A 9 15.88 17.36 -26.78
C GLY A 9 14.95 17.66 -25.60
N CYS A 10 14.79 16.69 -24.70
CA CYS A 10 13.90 16.85 -23.55
C CYS A 10 14.55 17.76 -22.50
N ILE A 11 14.16 19.04 -22.47
CA ILE A 11 14.63 20.01 -21.48
C ILE A 11 14.03 19.64 -20.11
N LEU A 12 14.88 19.21 -19.18
CA LEU A 12 14.49 18.91 -17.81
C LEU A 12 14.50 20.19 -16.97
N LYS A 13 13.35 20.54 -16.39
CA LYS A 13 13.21 21.61 -15.39
C LYS A 13 13.26 21.05 -13.97
N LEU A 14 13.67 21.90 -13.02
CA LEU A 14 13.50 21.64 -11.59
C LEU A 14 12.02 21.47 -11.24
N LYS A 15 11.75 20.63 -10.24
CA LYS A 15 10.41 20.41 -9.71
C LYS A 15 10.35 21.00 -8.31
N GLN A 16 9.34 21.82 -8.06
CA GLN A 16 9.08 22.35 -6.73
C GLN A 16 8.29 21.31 -5.92
N GLU A 17 8.66 21.17 -4.64
CA GLU A 17 7.86 20.43 -3.66
C GLU A 17 6.52 21.11 -3.43
N VAL A 18 5.49 20.29 -3.20
CA VAL A 18 4.17 20.73 -2.72
C VAL A 18 3.85 19.94 -1.45
N PRO A 19 3.79 20.58 -0.27
CA PRO A 19 3.68 19.90 1.04
C PRO A 19 2.48 18.96 1.18
N THR A 20 1.43 19.13 0.38
CA THR A 20 0.22 18.30 0.43
C THR A 20 0.42 16.89 -0.13
N ARG A 21 1.53 16.60 -0.81
CA ARG A 21 1.79 15.31 -1.46
C ARG A 21 3.25 14.91 -1.32
N TRP A 22 3.52 13.91 -0.49
CA TRP A 22 4.87 13.44 -0.18
C TRP A 22 5.70 13.06 -1.44
N ASN A 23 5.06 12.56 -2.51
CA ASN A 23 5.77 12.17 -3.74
C ASN A 23 6.41 13.39 -4.43
N THR A 24 5.92 14.61 -4.19
CA THR A 24 6.50 15.81 -4.79
C THR A 24 7.89 16.08 -4.25
N THR A 25 8.12 15.85 -2.96
CA THR A 25 9.44 15.92 -2.32
C THR A 25 10.38 14.87 -2.93
N TYR A 26 9.90 13.64 -3.11
CA TYR A 26 10.66 12.57 -3.79
C TYR A 26 11.06 12.98 -5.22
N TYR A 27 10.11 13.45 -6.03
CA TYR A 27 10.39 13.87 -7.40
C TYR A 27 11.28 15.11 -7.52
N MET A 28 11.19 16.02 -6.55
CA MET A 28 12.08 17.18 -6.45
C MET A 28 13.51 16.70 -6.22
N MET A 29 13.75 15.85 -5.22
CA MET A 29 15.07 15.28 -4.92
C MET A 29 15.64 14.48 -6.10
N GLU A 30 14.82 13.62 -6.72
CA GLU A 30 15.20 12.85 -7.91
C GLU A 30 15.62 13.77 -9.06
N ARG A 31 14.82 14.81 -9.33
CA ARG A 31 15.11 15.77 -10.39
C ARG A 31 16.34 16.61 -10.08
N PHE A 32 16.50 17.03 -8.83
CA PHE A 32 17.63 17.81 -8.38
C PHE A 32 18.92 17.02 -8.54
N LYS A 33 18.97 15.75 -8.11
CA LYS A 33 20.12 14.85 -8.32
C LYS A 33 20.56 14.79 -9.78
N ILE A 34 19.62 14.72 -10.73
CA ILE A 34 19.92 14.68 -12.17
C ILE A 34 20.49 16.01 -12.67
N LEU A 35 19.99 17.13 -12.14
CA LEU A 35 20.36 18.48 -12.58
C LEU A 35 21.53 19.08 -11.79
N ALA A 36 21.96 18.47 -10.69
CA ALA A 36 23.00 19.00 -9.80
C ALA A 36 24.29 19.44 -10.52
N PRO A 37 24.84 18.69 -11.50
CA PRO A 37 26.03 19.16 -12.23
C PRO A 37 25.80 20.45 -13.02
N LYS A 38 24.62 20.58 -13.64
CA LYS A 38 24.26 21.79 -14.40
C LYS A 38 23.99 22.98 -13.48
N ILE A 39 23.29 22.73 -12.38
CA ILE A 39 22.98 23.75 -11.36
C ILE A 39 24.28 24.28 -10.75
N SER A 40 25.23 23.40 -10.42
CA SER A 40 26.53 23.82 -9.90
C SER A 40 27.28 24.74 -10.85
N SER A 41 27.28 24.45 -12.16
CA SER A 41 27.89 25.33 -13.17
C SER A 41 27.22 26.69 -13.25
N VAL A 42 25.88 26.73 -13.22
CA VAL A 42 25.11 27.97 -13.30
C VAL A 42 25.28 28.81 -12.03
N LEU A 43 25.35 28.20 -10.85
CA LEU A 43 25.53 28.93 -9.59
C LEU A 43 26.87 29.67 -9.51
N LEU A 44 27.91 29.18 -10.21
CA LEU A 44 29.20 29.87 -10.31
C LEU A 44 29.11 31.19 -11.10
N GLU A 45 28.12 31.33 -11.98
CA GLU A 45 27.92 32.50 -12.83
C GLU A 45 27.00 33.56 -12.19
N ILE A 46 26.28 33.21 -11.12
CA ILE A 46 25.29 34.08 -10.47
C ILE A 46 25.92 34.76 -9.24
N PRO A 47 26.25 36.06 -9.30
CA PRO A 47 26.72 36.79 -8.13
C PRO A 47 25.62 36.82 -7.05
N ASN A 48 26.00 36.51 -5.81
CA ASN A 48 25.09 36.35 -4.65
C ASN A 48 24.02 35.24 -4.82
N GLY A 49 24.30 34.22 -5.65
CA GLY A 49 23.47 33.02 -5.73
C GLY A 49 23.48 32.21 -4.42
N PRO A 50 22.49 31.31 -4.21
CA PRO A 50 22.50 30.41 -3.08
C PRO A 50 23.69 29.45 -3.16
N GLU A 51 24.20 29.02 -2.00
CA GLU A 51 25.25 28.00 -1.95
C GLU A 51 24.75 26.67 -2.51
N MET A 52 25.64 25.98 -3.25
CA MET A 52 25.36 24.66 -3.75
C MET A 52 25.46 23.63 -2.62
N VAL A 53 24.61 22.61 -2.66
CA VAL A 53 24.72 21.48 -1.73
C VAL A 53 26.06 20.77 -1.89
N SER A 54 26.60 20.30 -0.77
CA SER A 54 27.84 19.56 -0.70
C SER A 54 27.73 18.17 -1.34
N THR A 55 28.89 17.56 -1.61
CA THR A 55 28.96 16.17 -2.10
C THR A 55 28.41 15.17 -1.09
N ALA A 56 28.55 15.46 0.21
CA ALA A 56 27.98 14.65 1.29
C ALA A 56 26.45 14.69 1.25
N GLU A 57 25.85 15.89 1.18
CA GLU A 57 24.39 16.04 1.09
C GLU A 57 23.81 15.43 -0.19
N LEU A 58 24.55 15.48 -1.31
CA LEU A 58 24.15 14.77 -2.53
C LEU A 58 24.15 13.25 -2.35
N ASN A 59 25.05 12.70 -1.53
CA ASN A 59 25.04 11.27 -1.20
C ASN A 59 23.90 10.94 -0.25
N ASP A 60 23.59 11.80 0.72
CA ASP A 60 22.39 11.65 1.56
C ASP A 60 21.13 11.61 0.69
N ILE A 61 20.97 12.53 -0.26
CA ILE A 61 19.85 12.54 -1.21
C ILE A 61 19.76 11.22 -1.99
N LYS A 62 20.89 10.65 -2.44
CA LYS A 62 20.89 9.35 -3.15
C LYS A 62 20.38 8.24 -2.26
N ASP A 63 20.83 8.19 -1.02
CA ASP A 63 20.47 7.17 -0.04
C ASP A 63 18.99 7.28 0.35
N LEU A 64 18.50 8.51 0.58
CA LEU A 64 17.09 8.81 0.84
C LEU A 64 16.20 8.38 -0.34
N LEU A 65 16.60 8.70 -1.58
CA LEU A 65 15.86 8.29 -2.78
C LEU A 65 15.79 6.77 -2.91
N HIS A 66 16.87 6.07 -2.59
CA HIS A 66 16.93 4.61 -2.62
C HIS A 66 15.96 4.00 -1.59
N LEU A 67 15.94 4.52 -0.37
CA LEU A 67 15.05 4.07 0.70
C LEU A 67 13.57 4.38 0.44
N LEU A 68 13.26 5.50 -0.21
CA LEU A 68 11.89 5.94 -0.50
C LEU A 68 11.33 5.35 -1.81
N GLN A 69 12.18 4.83 -2.70
CA GLN A 69 11.76 4.27 -3.98
C GLN A 69 10.69 3.14 -3.85
N PRO A 70 10.78 2.19 -2.90
CA PRO A 70 9.74 1.18 -2.72
C PRO A 70 8.35 1.78 -2.43
N PHE A 71 8.29 2.85 -1.63
CA PHE A 71 7.04 3.53 -1.31
C PHE A 71 6.45 4.22 -2.53
N GLU A 72 7.31 4.80 -3.37
CA GLU A 72 6.89 5.47 -4.60
C GLU A 72 6.30 4.46 -5.59
N ILE A 73 6.92 3.29 -5.73
CA ILE A 73 6.42 2.21 -6.60
C ILE A 73 5.06 1.72 -6.09
N VAL A 74 4.94 1.42 -4.80
CA VAL A 74 3.67 0.97 -4.21
C VAL A 74 2.58 2.02 -4.36
N THR A 75 2.91 3.29 -4.11
CA THR A 75 1.97 4.41 -4.23
C THR A 75 1.52 4.59 -5.68
N LYS A 76 2.42 4.50 -6.66
CA LYS A 76 2.04 4.51 -8.08
C LYS A 76 1.15 3.33 -8.47
N GLU A 77 1.43 2.13 -7.96
CA GLU A 77 0.59 0.95 -8.23
C GLU A 77 -0.82 1.12 -7.65
N VAL A 78 -0.91 1.71 -6.45
CA VAL A 78 -2.18 1.98 -5.77
C VAL A 78 -2.95 3.11 -6.46
N PHE A 79 -2.35 4.26 -6.71
CA PHE A 79 -3.04 5.43 -7.27
C PHE A 79 -3.09 5.46 -8.81
N GLY A 80 -2.36 4.57 -9.49
CA GLY A 80 -2.33 4.48 -10.95
C GLY A 80 -3.42 3.59 -11.55
N GLN A 81 -4.26 2.97 -10.72
CA GLN A 81 -5.36 2.11 -11.15
C GLN A 81 -6.70 2.80 -10.92
N GLU A 82 -7.61 2.70 -11.89
CA GLU A 82 -8.99 3.20 -11.73
C GLU A 82 -9.70 2.53 -10.54
N TYR A 83 -9.33 1.28 -10.25
CA TYR A 83 -9.77 0.53 -9.09
C TYR A 83 -8.59 -0.23 -8.48
N ILE A 84 -8.21 0.12 -7.25
CA ILE A 84 -7.33 -0.73 -6.46
C ILE A 84 -8.11 -1.99 -6.11
N THR A 85 -7.72 -3.14 -6.66
CA THR A 85 -8.28 -4.41 -6.17
C THR A 85 -7.78 -4.62 -4.76
N SER A 86 -8.67 -4.61 -3.76
CA SER A 86 -8.35 -4.79 -2.33
C SER A 86 -7.49 -6.03 -2.05
N SER A 87 -7.52 -7.00 -2.96
CA SER A 87 -6.68 -8.19 -3.00
C SER A 87 -5.17 -7.92 -3.13
N LYS A 88 -4.75 -6.74 -3.61
CA LYS A 88 -3.34 -6.34 -3.75
C LYS A 88 -2.74 -5.74 -2.49
N VAL A 89 -3.57 -5.29 -1.55
CA VAL A 89 -3.12 -4.46 -0.42
C VAL A 89 -2.13 -5.20 0.47
N ILE A 90 -2.46 -6.41 0.93
CA ILE A 90 -1.56 -7.20 1.79
C ILE A 90 -0.28 -7.62 1.03
N PRO A 91 -0.34 -8.14 -0.22
CA PRO A 91 0.87 -8.41 -0.99
C PRO A 91 1.81 -7.20 -1.17
N LEU A 92 1.25 -6.00 -1.39
CA LEU A 92 2.03 -4.77 -1.54
C LEU A 92 2.72 -4.38 -0.25
N VAL A 93 2.01 -4.45 0.89
CA VAL A 93 2.60 -4.18 2.21
C VAL A 93 3.71 -5.17 2.52
N TYR A 94 3.50 -6.47 2.27
CA TYR A 94 4.52 -7.49 2.46
C TYR A 94 5.77 -7.23 1.61
N THR A 95 5.55 -6.89 0.33
CA THR A 95 6.65 -6.54 -0.58
C THR A 95 7.40 -5.30 -0.12
N LEU A 96 6.68 -4.32 0.43
CA LEU A 96 7.26 -3.09 0.96
C LEU A 96 8.12 -3.37 2.21
N GLU A 97 7.59 -4.13 3.17
CA GLU A 97 8.32 -4.57 4.37
C GLU A 97 9.62 -5.28 4.03
N ASN A 98 9.54 -6.28 3.15
CA ASN A 98 10.72 -7.05 2.73
C ASN A 98 11.74 -6.17 2.00
N LYS A 99 11.29 -5.31 1.08
CA LYS A 99 12.20 -4.41 0.35
C LYS A 99 12.91 -3.49 1.32
N VAL A 100 12.19 -2.72 2.13
CA VAL A 100 12.78 -1.79 3.11
C VAL A 100 13.64 -2.51 4.15
N GLY A 101 13.25 -3.75 4.50
CA GLY A 101 14.01 -4.70 5.30
C GLY A 101 15.42 -4.94 4.80
N ASN A 102 15.53 -5.25 3.49
CA ASN A 102 16.74 -5.72 2.81
C ASN A 102 17.58 -4.61 2.16
N LEU A 103 17.08 -3.36 2.13
CA LEU A 103 17.91 -2.25 1.67
C LEU A 103 19.02 -1.97 2.69
N GLU A 104 20.21 -1.62 2.21
CA GLU A 104 21.30 -1.15 3.04
C GLU A 104 21.46 0.36 2.85
N ALA A 105 21.39 1.11 3.95
CA ALA A 105 21.62 2.55 3.96
C ALA A 105 23.09 2.83 4.26
N THR A 106 23.69 3.69 3.44
CA THR A 106 25.12 4.00 3.51
C THR A 106 25.43 5.23 4.37
N THR A 107 24.47 6.14 4.49
CA THR A 107 24.60 7.41 5.21
C THR A 107 23.97 7.33 6.60
N GLU A 108 24.45 8.14 7.55
CA GLU A 108 23.86 8.18 8.90
C GLU A 108 22.39 8.61 8.86
N ILE A 109 22.07 9.59 7.99
CA ILE A 109 20.70 10.07 7.79
C ILE A 109 19.83 8.96 7.19
N GLY A 110 20.34 8.25 6.18
CA GLY A 110 19.65 7.12 5.57
C GLY A 110 19.37 6.00 6.57
N GLN A 111 20.33 5.66 7.43
CA GLN A 111 20.15 4.65 8.49
C GLN A 111 19.06 5.06 9.48
N LYS A 112 19.08 6.31 9.95
CA LYS A 112 18.01 6.86 10.80
C LYS A 112 16.65 6.80 10.12
N LEU A 113 16.57 7.18 8.85
CA LEU A 113 15.33 7.11 8.08
C LEU A 113 14.87 5.65 7.95
N GLN A 114 15.75 4.71 7.64
CA GLN A 114 15.39 3.30 7.49
C GLN A 114 14.77 2.73 8.77
N ILE A 115 15.34 3.06 9.93
CA ILE A 115 14.81 2.64 11.23
C ILE A 115 13.39 3.19 11.44
N GLU A 116 13.18 4.48 11.22
CA GLU A 116 11.86 5.09 11.38
C GLU A 116 10.84 4.60 10.33
N LEU A 117 11.27 4.33 9.09
CA LEU A 117 10.40 3.73 8.07
C LEU A 117 9.94 2.33 8.46
N LYS A 118 10.85 1.47 8.95
CA LYS A 118 10.51 0.12 9.44
C LYS A 118 9.48 0.19 10.56
N LYS A 119 9.72 1.08 11.53
CA LYS A 119 8.82 1.30 12.67
C LYS A 119 7.45 1.83 12.26
N GLU A 120 7.38 2.78 11.34
CA GLU A 120 6.10 3.32 10.86
C GLU A 120 5.33 2.31 10.00
N ILE A 121 6.02 1.50 9.19
CA ILE A 121 5.41 0.37 8.47
C ILE A 121 4.78 -0.59 9.47
N GLU A 122 5.56 -1.07 10.45
CA GLU A 122 5.07 -2.00 11.47
C GLU A 122 3.87 -1.39 12.22
N LYS A 123 3.99 -0.17 12.73
CA LYS A 123 2.92 0.52 13.46
C LYS A 123 1.61 0.62 12.68
N ARG A 124 1.68 0.95 11.38
CA ARG A 124 0.50 1.18 10.53
C ARG A 124 -0.08 -0.12 9.98
N PHE A 125 0.76 -1.09 9.65
CA PHE A 125 0.35 -2.27 8.90
C PHE A 125 0.41 -3.59 9.68
N GLN A 126 0.90 -3.61 10.93
CA GLN A 126 0.93 -4.80 11.80
C GLN A 126 -0.39 -5.60 11.87
N LYS A 127 -1.52 -4.90 11.73
CA LYS A 127 -2.87 -5.46 11.85
C LYS A 127 -3.56 -5.72 10.50
N ILE A 128 -2.91 -5.43 9.39
CA ILE A 128 -3.56 -5.46 8.06
C ILE A 128 -4.03 -6.86 7.68
N GLU A 129 -3.28 -7.90 8.08
CA GLU A 129 -3.61 -9.30 7.86
C GLU A 129 -4.85 -9.77 8.63
N PHE A 130 -5.26 -9.04 9.68
CA PHE A 130 -6.47 -9.37 10.46
C PHE A 130 -7.73 -8.70 9.91
N ILE A 131 -7.60 -7.84 8.89
CA ILE A 131 -8.74 -7.20 8.24
C ILE A 131 -9.42 -8.22 7.34
N GLN A 132 -10.58 -8.71 7.79
CA GLN A 132 -11.34 -9.78 7.12
C GLN A 132 -11.63 -9.47 5.65
N LEU A 133 -11.99 -8.23 5.31
CA LEU A 133 -12.31 -7.84 3.94
C LEU A 133 -11.11 -7.97 2.99
N LEU A 134 -9.91 -7.56 3.42
CA LEU A 134 -8.70 -7.70 2.61
C LEU A 134 -8.31 -9.16 2.45
N PHE A 135 -8.46 -9.95 3.51
CA PHE A 135 -8.21 -11.39 3.47
C PHE A 135 -9.16 -12.12 2.51
N ILE A 136 -10.47 -11.83 2.58
CA ILE A 136 -11.48 -12.39 1.67
C ILE A 136 -11.17 -11.97 0.23
N ALA A 137 -10.82 -10.71 -0.01
CA ALA A 137 -10.46 -10.22 -1.33
C ALA A 137 -9.27 -10.99 -1.92
N ILE A 138 -8.24 -11.29 -1.11
CA ILE A 138 -7.09 -12.13 -1.53
C ILE A 138 -7.51 -13.57 -1.82
N LEU A 139 -8.37 -14.14 -0.97
CA LEU A 139 -8.81 -15.53 -1.12
C LEU A 139 -9.63 -15.73 -2.41
N ILE A 140 -10.47 -14.76 -2.76
CA ILE A 140 -11.31 -14.80 -3.96
C ILE A 140 -10.47 -14.51 -5.21
N ASP A 141 -9.40 -13.71 -5.11
CA ASP A 141 -8.54 -13.38 -6.24
C ASP A 141 -7.61 -14.56 -6.60
N PRO A 142 -7.82 -15.23 -7.76
CA PRO A 142 -7.04 -16.41 -8.11
C PRO A 142 -5.54 -16.15 -8.20
N ARG A 143 -5.14 -14.90 -8.47
CA ARG A 143 -3.73 -14.49 -8.61
C ARG A 143 -2.97 -14.62 -7.29
N PHE A 144 -3.66 -14.60 -6.16
CA PHE A 144 -3.05 -14.57 -4.84
C PHE A 144 -3.35 -15.82 -3.99
N LYS A 145 -3.96 -16.85 -4.60
CA LYS A 145 -4.33 -18.11 -3.94
C LYS A 145 -3.14 -18.86 -3.32
N THR A 146 -1.94 -18.66 -3.87
CA THR A 146 -0.68 -19.29 -3.44
C THR A 146 0.20 -18.37 -2.59
N ILE A 147 -0.20 -17.11 -2.33
CA ILE A 147 0.61 -16.22 -1.49
C ILE A 147 0.57 -16.72 -0.04
N HIS A 148 1.74 -17.03 0.50
CA HIS A 148 1.93 -17.35 1.90
C HIS A 148 1.84 -16.07 2.73
N PHE A 149 0.80 -15.95 3.55
CA PHE A 149 0.75 -14.92 4.60
C PHE A 149 1.92 -15.13 5.57
N GLN A 150 2.60 -14.05 5.98
CA GLN A 150 3.73 -14.14 6.93
C GLN A 150 3.33 -14.79 8.25
N LYS A 151 2.07 -14.60 8.66
CA LYS A 151 1.51 -15.18 9.88
C LYS A 151 0.49 -16.26 9.53
N PRO A 152 0.89 -17.55 9.51
CA PRO A 152 -0.05 -18.68 9.31
C PRO A 152 -1.22 -18.66 10.29
N LEU A 153 -1.00 -18.14 11.50
CA LEU A 153 -2.02 -17.97 12.55
C LEU A 153 -3.07 -16.91 12.18
N ALA A 154 -2.69 -15.83 11.48
CA ALA A 154 -3.64 -14.83 11.01
C ALA A 154 -4.58 -15.43 9.95
N LYS A 155 -4.02 -16.23 9.02
CA LYS A 155 -4.79 -17.00 8.03
C LYS A 155 -5.81 -17.92 8.72
N SER A 156 -5.38 -18.71 9.70
CA SER A 156 -6.26 -19.65 10.43
C SER A 156 -7.37 -18.92 11.20
N ASN A 157 -7.04 -17.87 11.94
CA ASN A 157 -8.01 -17.12 12.75
C ASN A 157 -9.07 -16.41 11.92
N VAL A 158 -8.68 -15.81 10.78
CA VAL A 158 -9.64 -15.15 9.88
C VAL A 158 -10.50 -16.19 9.18
N LEU A 159 -9.93 -17.30 8.71
CA LEU A 159 -10.68 -18.40 8.10
C LEU A 159 -11.71 -18.97 9.09
N GLN A 160 -11.31 -19.23 10.33
CA GLN A 160 -12.20 -19.69 11.40
C GLN A 160 -13.32 -18.68 11.68
N LYS A 161 -13.02 -17.38 11.71
CA LYS A 161 -14.06 -16.35 11.88
C LYS A 161 -15.05 -16.30 10.71
N ILE A 162 -14.58 -16.47 9.48
CA ILE A 162 -15.44 -16.51 8.29
C ILE A 162 -16.32 -17.76 8.34
N VAL A 163 -15.73 -18.93 8.54
CA VAL A 163 -16.44 -20.21 8.64
C VAL A 163 -17.49 -20.16 9.75
N ASN A 164 -17.15 -19.66 10.94
CA ASN A 164 -18.10 -19.51 12.04
C ASN A 164 -19.22 -18.51 11.74
N LYS A 165 -18.97 -17.47 10.94
CA LYS A 165 -20.00 -16.53 10.51
C LYS A 165 -20.94 -17.17 9.50
N GLU A 166 -20.41 -17.88 8.51
CA GLU A 166 -21.19 -18.62 7.51
C GLU A 166 -22.04 -19.73 8.16
N ILE A 167 -21.45 -20.53 9.06
CA ILE A 167 -22.18 -21.57 9.82
C ILE A 167 -23.32 -20.95 10.64
N LYS A 168 -23.09 -19.82 11.32
CA LYS A 168 -24.16 -19.12 12.06
C LYS A 168 -25.27 -18.63 11.14
N GLN A 169 -24.93 -18.14 9.95
CA GLN A 169 -25.92 -17.70 8.96
C GLN A 169 -26.73 -18.89 8.43
N MET A 170 -26.09 -20.02 8.12
CA MET A 170 -26.76 -21.25 7.71
C MET A 170 -27.71 -21.75 8.79
N ILE A 171 -27.26 -21.84 10.05
CA ILE A 171 -28.09 -22.24 11.19
C ILE A 171 -29.28 -21.28 11.39
N SER A 172 -29.06 -19.97 11.24
CA SER A 172 -30.15 -18.99 11.34
C SER A 172 -31.17 -19.10 10.22
N ALA A 173 -30.73 -19.39 8.99
CA ALA A 173 -31.61 -19.62 7.85
C ALA A 173 -32.39 -20.93 8.03
N GLU A 174 -31.74 -22.00 8.47
CA GLU A 174 -32.35 -23.31 8.74
C GLU A 174 -33.42 -23.22 9.84
N ASN A 175 -33.17 -22.48 10.92
CA ASN A 175 -34.17 -22.23 11.97
C ASN A 175 -35.39 -21.46 11.46
N VAL A 176 -35.24 -20.55 10.49
CA VAL A 176 -36.37 -19.84 9.86
C VAL A 176 -37.18 -20.79 8.97
N TYR A 177 -36.53 -21.69 8.22
CA TYR A 177 -37.23 -22.72 7.45
C TYR A 177 -37.95 -23.76 8.33
N VAL A 178 -37.32 -24.21 9.42
CA VAL A 178 -37.93 -25.15 10.37
C VAL A 178 -39.11 -24.49 11.12
N SER A 179 -38.99 -23.21 11.48
CA SER A 179 -40.10 -22.45 12.07
C SER A 179 -41.27 -22.30 11.09
N ASN A 180 -41.00 -21.91 9.83
CA ASN A 180 -42.03 -21.78 8.79
C ASN A 180 -42.66 -23.12 8.36
N SER A 181 -41.89 -24.21 8.39
CA SER A 181 -42.38 -25.59 8.20
C SER A 181 -43.29 -26.05 9.34
N GLY A 182 -42.97 -25.65 10.58
CA GLY A 182 -43.82 -25.87 11.75
C GLY A 182 -45.18 -25.16 11.65
N TYR A 183 -45.20 -23.91 11.17
CA TYR A 183 -46.45 -23.18 10.92
C TYR A 183 -47.32 -23.83 9.83
N LEU A 184 -46.72 -24.39 8.77
CA LEU A 184 -47.46 -25.14 7.73
C LEU A 184 -48.07 -26.46 8.25
N LYS A 185 -47.44 -27.12 9.23
CA LYS A 185 -48.04 -28.28 9.92
C LYS A 185 -49.18 -27.89 10.86
N ILE A 186 -49.03 -26.79 11.60
CA ILE A 186 -50.07 -26.29 12.53
C ILE A 186 -51.29 -25.78 11.75
N ILE A 187 -51.09 -25.12 10.60
CA ILE A 187 -52.20 -24.66 9.74
C ILE A 187 -52.93 -25.86 9.10
N ASN A 188 -52.23 -26.92 8.69
CA ASN A 188 -52.89 -28.13 8.17
C ASN A 188 -53.67 -28.92 9.24
N LEU A 189 -53.20 -28.91 10.50
CA LEU A 189 -53.93 -29.53 11.62
C LEU A 189 -55.16 -28.72 12.06
N ALA A 190 -55.14 -27.39 11.94
CA ALA A 190 -56.29 -26.53 12.24
C ALA A 190 -57.39 -26.56 11.17
N ILE A 191 -57.05 -26.86 9.92
CA ILE A 191 -58.04 -27.00 8.83
C ILE A 191 -58.76 -28.36 8.89
N PHE A 192 -58.09 -29.42 9.40
CA PHE A 192 -58.70 -30.75 9.56
C PHE A 192 -59.63 -30.89 10.79
N SER A 193 -59.72 -29.89 11.68
CA SER A 193 -60.67 -29.88 12.80
C SER A 193 -61.92 -29.03 12.55
N LEU A 194 -62.11 -28.54 11.32
CA LEU A 194 -63.21 -27.65 10.92
C LEU A 194 -64.01 -28.17 9.71
N ILE A 195 -63.80 -29.44 9.35
CA ILE A 195 -64.66 -30.25 8.46
C ILE A 195 -64.93 -31.57 9.20
#